data_AF-A0A540W7V6-F1
#
_entry.id   AF-A0A540W7V6-F1
#
_cell.length_a   1.000
_cell.length_b   1.000
_cell.length_c   1.000
_cell.angle_alpha   90.00
_cell.angle_beta   90.00
_cell.angle_gamma   90.00
#
_symmetry.space_group_name_H-M   'P 1'
#
loop_
_entity.id
_entity.type
_entity.pdbx_description
1 polymer ?
#
loop_
_entity_poly.entity_id
_entity_poly.type
_entity_poly.pdbx_seq_one_letter_code
_entity_poly.pdbx_strand_id
1 'polypeptide(L)'
;MAPVQPEPVPEPEPEPEPVPPTPEELRAAREEQLLQASPQLVRADGRLAEVRDDLLSGDAYLHNFTEVARLLTRAGVRFAPLGGQWTRQWVAIAPGQREAVLAACAEAFEGLPVYADLLGHDVTLGSVLAEELPAAVAALEWPDGLPGEPSDRQLDEPSDDRSAADAAEGETTAEADAEESGETPVDEPAEPRVRVKGVRIYRPVTTSGKTLLYGPEHGCDLDFWDAGGDDRGAVAAIHEPPFGWWVPSLEADAVARIGGSDYPVPQAFVQPRLDDVTFPVDAVITWVDDNDPAWRERRAERLAAMSARPATGDGAERFRNRDELRYCLRSIAMYAPWIRRVYLVTDGQCPDWLATEHPDVTVVAHRQLFADATILPVFNSHAIETQLHRIPDLAEHFLYFNDDMFLGRPVQPEQFFQGNGVPLVNLDSRVIPPGPVAADDDEYVAPQKNTRALIRREHGRETSRVLSHTPYPMTRSLLAECAEVFAAELAATARSPFRSRSDVAPITLAVGHGYLTGRIAWGRLGHRYLDVDRYAELERLPELLQWRDTDSFCLNDGDLDGVPPAEQDRQVTVFLQDYFPVSGPLERTPPVPAARAPLAVVEPASEQEASEEQASAEQAVAEPADSEHQTV
;
A
#
# COMPACT_ATOMS: atom_id res chain seq x y z
N MET A 1 86.23 -38.33 -13.86
CA MET A 1 85.01 -37.80 -13.23
C MET A 1 84.70 -36.46 -13.88
N ALA A 2 83.67 -36.41 -14.73
CA ALA A 2 83.18 -35.14 -15.29
C ALA A 2 82.39 -34.39 -14.20
N PRO A 3 82.43 -33.04 -14.15
CA PRO A 3 81.66 -32.29 -13.17
C PRO A 3 80.18 -32.27 -13.57
N VAL A 4 79.32 -32.55 -12.61
CA VAL A 4 77.86 -32.45 -12.70
C VAL A 4 77.49 -30.97 -12.83
N GLN A 5 76.71 -30.62 -13.85
CA GLN A 5 76.12 -29.28 -13.98
C GLN A 5 74.97 -29.13 -12.97
N PRO A 6 74.81 -27.96 -12.32
CA PRO A 6 73.68 -27.71 -11.44
C PRO A 6 72.39 -27.59 -12.26
N GLU A 7 71.31 -28.18 -11.75
CA GLU A 7 69.97 -28.04 -12.31
C GLU A 7 69.50 -26.58 -12.26
N PRO A 8 68.73 -26.11 -13.27
CA PRO A 8 68.17 -24.77 -13.26
C PRO A 8 67.12 -24.64 -12.16
N VAL A 9 67.23 -23.56 -11.39
CA VAL A 9 66.21 -23.14 -10.42
C VAL A 9 64.96 -22.73 -11.22
N PRO A 10 63.75 -23.24 -10.88
CA PRO A 10 62.53 -22.81 -11.55
C PRO A 10 62.31 -21.30 -11.30
N GLU A 11 61.99 -20.57 -12.36
CA GLU A 11 61.58 -19.16 -12.24
C GLU A 11 60.33 -19.06 -11.35
N PRO A 12 60.23 -18.04 -10.48
CA PRO A 12 59.04 -17.85 -9.65
C PRO A 12 57.82 -17.64 -10.56
N GLU A 13 56.74 -18.36 -10.27
CA GLU A 13 55.46 -18.14 -10.94
C GLU A 13 55.09 -16.65 -10.85
N PRO A 14 54.66 -16.01 -11.95
CA PRO A 14 54.23 -14.61 -11.91
C PRO A 14 53.09 -14.48 -10.91
N GLU A 15 53.16 -13.48 -10.03
CA GLU A 15 52.05 -13.17 -9.12
C GLU A 15 50.77 -13.02 -9.95
N PRO A 16 49.66 -13.66 -9.55
CA PRO A 16 48.42 -13.55 -10.31
C PRO A 16 48.04 -12.07 -10.40
N GLU A 17 47.77 -11.60 -11.62
CA GLU A 17 47.34 -10.23 -11.84
C GLU A 17 46.10 -9.93 -10.98
N PRO A 18 46.05 -8.75 -10.33
CA PRO A 18 44.91 -8.41 -9.49
C PRO A 18 43.65 -8.41 -10.33
N VAL A 19 42.68 -9.25 -9.93
CA VAL A 19 41.37 -9.31 -10.58
C VAL A 19 40.75 -7.91 -10.52
N PRO A 20 40.35 -7.32 -11.66
CA PRO A 20 39.73 -6.01 -11.66
C PRO A 20 38.42 -6.06 -10.86
N PRO A 21 38.09 -5.01 -10.09
CA PRO A 21 36.88 -5.00 -9.29
C PRO A 21 35.65 -5.12 -10.19
N THR A 22 34.68 -5.90 -9.73
CA THR A 22 33.39 -6.05 -10.37
C THR A 22 32.60 -4.73 -10.36
N PRO A 23 31.62 -4.53 -11.26
CA PRO A 23 30.74 -3.35 -11.22
C PRO A 23 30.03 -3.17 -9.87
N GLU A 24 29.68 -4.26 -9.20
CA GLU A 24 29.07 -4.24 -7.87
C GLU A 24 30.04 -3.72 -6.79
N GLU A 25 31.30 -4.17 -6.82
CA GLU A 25 32.34 -3.69 -5.89
C GLU A 25 32.67 -2.21 -6.11
N LEU A 26 32.73 -1.77 -7.38
CA LEU A 26 32.92 -0.36 -7.72
C LEU A 26 31.77 0.50 -7.22
N ARG A 27 30.52 0.04 -7.39
CA ARG A 27 29.34 0.74 -6.86
C ARG A 27 29.36 0.78 -5.34
N ALA A 28 29.64 -0.33 -4.66
CA ALA A 28 29.71 -0.37 -3.20
C ALA A 28 30.77 0.61 -2.66
N ALA A 29 31.94 0.68 -3.32
CA ALA A 29 32.97 1.66 -2.99
C ALA A 29 32.51 3.09 -3.26
N ARG A 30 31.76 3.34 -4.34
CA ARG A 30 31.19 4.64 -4.68
C ARG A 30 30.13 5.09 -3.66
N GLU A 31 29.22 4.20 -3.27
CA GLU A 31 28.25 4.48 -2.21
C GLU A 31 28.91 4.81 -0.89
N GLU A 32 30.00 4.12 -0.55
CA GLU A 32 30.75 4.41 0.68
C GLU A 32 31.37 5.81 0.65
N GLN A 33 31.88 6.26 -0.50
CA GLN A 33 32.33 7.64 -0.68
C GLN A 33 31.19 8.65 -0.47
N LEU A 34 30.01 8.39 -1.04
CA LEU A 34 28.84 9.27 -0.88
C LEU A 34 28.39 9.34 0.58
N LEU A 35 28.34 8.19 1.26
CA LEU A 35 27.99 8.09 2.67
C LEU A 35 28.97 8.87 3.56
N GLN A 36 30.28 8.80 3.27
CA GLN A 36 31.30 9.57 3.97
C GLN A 36 31.23 11.07 3.67
N ALA A 37 30.79 11.46 2.47
CA ALA A 37 30.67 12.84 2.05
C ALA A 37 29.44 13.56 2.66
N SER A 38 28.38 12.83 3.01
CA SER A 38 27.13 13.41 3.51
C SER A 38 26.66 12.78 4.82
N PRO A 39 26.64 13.53 5.95
CA PRO A 39 26.17 13.01 7.23
C PRO A 39 24.64 12.81 7.30
N GLN A 40 23.90 13.26 6.27
CA GLN A 40 22.44 13.11 6.18
C GLN A 40 22.02 11.80 5.51
N LEU A 41 22.98 11.04 4.97
CA LEU A 41 22.73 9.74 4.36
C LEU A 41 22.88 8.62 5.36
N VAL A 42 22.01 7.63 5.22
CA VAL A 42 22.07 6.38 5.99
C VAL A 42 21.90 5.20 5.05
N ARG A 43 22.38 4.01 5.46
CA ARG A 43 21.98 2.77 4.80
C ARG A 43 20.60 2.33 5.30
N ALA A 44 19.70 2.06 4.35
CA ALA A 44 18.36 1.51 4.53
C ALA A 44 18.07 0.52 3.38
N ASP A 45 17.69 -0.71 3.73
CA ASP A 45 17.44 -1.81 2.79
C ASP A 45 18.55 -1.99 1.71
N GLY A 46 19.80 -2.00 2.18
CA GLY A 46 20.97 -2.17 1.31
C GLY A 46 21.38 -0.95 0.48
N ARG A 47 20.59 0.14 0.46
CA ARG A 47 20.84 1.35 -0.33
C ARG A 47 21.11 2.57 0.53
N LEU A 48 21.69 3.61 -0.06
CA LEU A 48 21.77 4.94 0.55
C LEU A 48 20.41 5.63 0.49
N ALA A 49 19.96 6.17 1.62
CA ALA A 49 18.73 6.93 1.73
C ALA A 49 18.95 8.23 2.49
N GLU A 50 18.22 9.27 2.08
CA GLU A 50 18.13 10.52 2.84
C GLU A 50 17.18 10.37 4.03
N VAL A 51 17.53 10.98 5.17
CA VAL A 51 16.66 10.98 6.34
C VAL A 51 15.67 12.15 6.27
N ARG A 52 14.37 11.85 6.16
CA ARG A 52 13.27 12.84 6.10
C ARG A 52 12.09 12.38 6.95
N ASP A 53 11.65 13.22 7.87
CA ASP A 53 10.48 12.98 8.75
C ASP A 53 9.25 13.82 8.36
N ASP A 54 9.33 14.48 7.22
CA ASP A 54 8.35 15.47 6.71
C ASP A 54 7.76 15.11 5.34
N LEU A 55 8.16 13.98 4.75
CA LEU A 55 7.76 13.57 3.41
C LEU A 55 6.64 12.52 3.48
N LEU A 56 5.45 12.83 2.96
CA LEU A 56 4.37 11.85 2.81
C LEU A 56 4.56 11.01 1.53
N SER A 57 3.86 9.88 1.41
CA SER A 57 4.00 8.97 0.26
C SER A 57 3.61 9.66 -1.07
N GLY A 58 2.50 10.41 -1.07
CA GLY A 58 2.11 11.24 -2.22
C GLY A 58 3.17 12.27 -2.62
N ASP A 59 3.82 12.90 -1.63
CA ASP A 59 4.89 13.88 -1.87
C ASP A 59 6.17 13.21 -2.38
N ALA A 60 6.48 11.98 -1.95
CA ALA A 60 7.61 11.20 -2.45
C ALA A 60 7.47 10.86 -3.95
N TYR A 61 6.26 10.49 -4.40
CA TYR A 61 5.98 10.32 -5.83
C TYR A 61 6.22 11.62 -6.61
N LEU A 62 5.64 12.71 -6.11
CA LEU A 62 5.74 14.01 -6.77
C LEU A 62 7.18 14.54 -6.78
N HIS A 63 7.94 14.29 -5.71
CA HIS A 63 9.35 14.69 -5.60
C HIS A 63 10.20 14.04 -6.69
N ASN A 64 10.15 12.71 -6.80
CA ASN A 64 10.89 11.96 -7.82
C ASN A 64 10.52 12.40 -9.24
N PHE A 65 9.21 12.53 -9.53
CA PHE A 65 8.75 13.03 -10.83
C PHE A 65 9.24 14.46 -11.12
N THR A 66 9.16 15.36 -10.14
CA THR A 66 9.53 16.77 -10.34
C THR A 66 11.03 16.93 -10.62
N GLU A 67 11.89 16.16 -9.95
CA GLU A 67 13.34 16.16 -10.23
C GLU A 67 13.61 15.73 -11.68
N VAL A 68 13.00 14.63 -12.11
CA VAL A 68 13.12 14.09 -13.47
C VAL A 68 12.56 15.06 -14.51
N ALA A 69 11.36 15.60 -14.30
CA ALA A 69 10.72 16.50 -15.26
C ALA A 69 11.53 17.80 -15.46
N ARG A 70 12.12 18.35 -14.38
CA ARG A 70 13.03 19.50 -14.47
C ARG A 70 14.30 19.17 -15.23
N LEU A 71 14.85 17.97 -15.05
CA LEU A 71 16.00 17.47 -15.79
C LEU A 71 15.70 17.38 -17.28
N LEU A 72 14.61 16.70 -17.66
CA LEU A 72 14.22 16.52 -19.06
C LEU A 72 13.96 17.86 -19.75
N THR A 73 13.30 18.79 -19.04
CA THR A 73 13.07 20.15 -19.53
C THR A 73 14.38 20.89 -19.80
N ARG A 74 15.36 20.84 -18.87
CA ARG A 74 16.67 21.48 -19.06
C ARG A 74 17.47 20.86 -20.21
N ALA A 75 17.34 19.55 -20.40
CA ALA A 75 18.00 18.82 -21.48
C ALA A 75 17.32 19.00 -22.85
N GLY A 76 16.18 19.71 -22.92
CA GLY A 76 15.41 19.88 -24.17
C GLY A 76 14.79 18.57 -24.67
N VAL A 77 14.59 17.59 -23.80
CA VAL A 77 13.94 16.32 -24.12
C VAL A 77 12.44 16.55 -24.21
N ARG A 78 11.79 15.97 -25.23
CA ARG A 78 10.34 15.95 -25.34
C ARG A 78 9.81 14.74 -24.59
N PHE A 79 8.92 15.02 -23.66
CA PHE A 79 8.33 13.98 -22.83
C PHE A 79 6.87 14.29 -22.53
N ALA A 80 6.10 13.26 -22.22
CA ALA A 80 4.73 13.38 -21.80
C ALA A 80 4.48 12.50 -20.57
N PRO A 81 4.13 13.08 -19.40
CA PRO A 81 3.72 12.28 -18.25
C PRO A 81 2.41 11.53 -18.52
N LEU A 82 2.36 10.33 -17.98
CA LEU A 82 1.31 9.32 -18.03
C LEU A 82 1.14 8.83 -16.58
N GLY A 83 0.10 9.28 -15.87
CA GLY A 83 -0.10 8.92 -14.47
C GLY A 83 -0.99 9.91 -13.71
N GLY A 84 -1.51 9.49 -12.56
CA GLY A 84 -2.28 10.34 -11.66
C GLY A 84 -1.37 11.11 -10.71
N GLN A 85 -1.77 12.30 -10.25
CA GLN A 85 -0.94 13.20 -9.44
C GLN A 85 -0.26 12.54 -8.20
N TRP A 86 -0.89 11.52 -7.62
CA TRP A 86 -0.51 10.91 -6.35
C TRP A 86 0.01 9.49 -6.46
N THR A 87 0.30 9.05 -7.68
CA THR A 87 0.87 7.74 -7.98
C THR A 87 2.22 7.87 -8.63
N ARG A 88 2.88 6.73 -8.81
CA ARG A 88 4.05 6.62 -9.68
C ARG A 88 3.73 7.25 -11.03
N GLN A 89 4.62 8.14 -11.48
CA GLN A 89 4.54 8.71 -12.82
C GLN A 89 5.26 7.80 -13.80
N TRP A 90 4.62 7.57 -14.94
CA TRP A 90 5.27 7.06 -16.13
C TRP A 90 5.46 8.21 -17.10
N VAL A 91 6.57 8.27 -17.79
CA VAL A 91 6.92 9.39 -18.66
C VAL A 91 7.28 8.82 -20.02
N ALA A 92 6.44 9.08 -21.01
CA ALA A 92 6.74 8.74 -22.39
C ALA A 92 7.86 9.64 -22.91
N ILE A 93 8.98 9.03 -23.31
CA ILE A 93 10.10 9.70 -23.98
C ILE A 93 9.95 9.47 -25.48
N ALA A 94 10.01 10.55 -26.26
CA ALA A 94 9.82 10.45 -27.69
C ALA A 94 10.92 9.60 -28.38
N PRO A 95 10.59 8.90 -29.49
CA PRO A 95 11.57 8.11 -30.23
C PRO A 95 12.84 8.90 -30.58
N GLY A 96 13.99 8.24 -30.44
CA GLY A 96 15.30 8.83 -30.75
C GLY A 96 15.91 9.70 -29.65
N GLN A 97 15.26 9.89 -28.50
CA GLN A 97 15.81 10.71 -27.39
C GLN A 97 16.45 9.90 -26.26
N ARG A 98 16.47 8.57 -26.36
CA ARG A 98 17.00 7.64 -25.34
C ARG A 98 18.40 8.00 -24.86
N GLU A 99 19.38 8.08 -25.77
CA GLU A 99 20.79 8.34 -25.39
C GLU A 99 20.97 9.71 -24.72
N ALA A 100 20.23 10.73 -25.19
CA ALA A 100 20.24 12.05 -24.59
C ALA A 100 19.68 12.04 -23.15
N VAL A 101 18.64 11.25 -22.89
CA VAL A 101 18.07 11.08 -21.54
C VAL A 101 19.06 10.36 -20.62
N LEU A 102 19.67 9.27 -21.07
CA LEU A 102 20.65 8.52 -20.27
C LEU A 102 21.84 9.40 -19.87
N ALA A 103 22.39 10.16 -20.81
CA ALA A 103 23.49 11.09 -20.54
C ALA A 103 23.06 12.23 -19.59
N ALA A 104 21.90 12.85 -19.82
CA ALA A 104 21.40 13.93 -18.98
C ALA A 104 21.13 13.48 -17.53
N CYS A 105 20.58 12.27 -17.34
CA CYS A 105 20.41 11.66 -16.03
C CYS A 105 21.75 11.46 -15.33
N ALA A 106 22.74 10.88 -16.02
CA ALA A 106 24.04 10.62 -15.42
C ALA A 106 24.75 11.91 -14.98
N GLU A 107 24.76 12.94 -15.84
CA GLU A 107 25.36 14.24 -15.52
C GLU A 107 24.63 14.93 -14.35
N ALA A 108 23.30 14.95 -14.36
CA ALA A 108 22.54 15.68 -13.36
C ALA A 108 22.54 15.03 -11.97
N PHE A 109 22.75 13.71 -11.91
CA PHE A 109 22.74 12.94 -10.67
C PHE A 109 24.14 12.49 -10.21
N GLU A 110 25.19 12.99 -10.85
CA GLU A 110 26.57 12.75 -10.42
C GLU A 110 26.78 13.16 -8.95
N GLY A 111 27.31 12.25 -8.16
CA GLY A 111 27.59 12.49 -6.74
C GLY A 111 26.35 12.56 -5.84
N LEU A 112 25.17 12.15 -6.33
CA LEU A 112 23.92 12.11 -5.56
C LEU A 112 23.47 10.66 -5.28
N PRO A 113 22.76 10.40 -4.17
CA PRO A 113 22.23 9.07 -3.82
C PRO A 113 20.96 8.74 -4.63
N VAL A 114 21.01 8.93 -5.95
CA VAL A 114 19.90 8.66 -6.86
C VAL A 114 20.19 7.36 -7.59
N TYR A 115 19.22 6.45 -7.56
CA TYR A 115 19.32 5.14 -8.19
C TYR A 115 18.49 5.10 -9.47
N ALA A 116 18.88 4.21 -10.36
CA ALA A 116 18.13 3.89 -11.56
C ALA A 116 17.94 2.37 -11.68
N ASP A 117 16.70 1.93 -11.83
CA ASP A 117 16.42 0.56 -12.28
C ASP A 117 16.37 0.53 -13.80
N LEU A 118 17.09 -0.39 -14.41
CA LEU A 118 17.05 -0.67 -15.85
C LEU A 118 15.85 -1.56 -16.14
N LEU A 119 14.93 -1.09 -16.98
CA LEU A 119 13.66 -1.77 -17.21
C LEU A 119 13.65 -2.46 -18.57
N GLY A 120 13.23 -3.73 -18.57
CA GLY A 120 12.82 -4.49 -19.75
C GLY A 120 11.30 -4.54 -19.85
N HIS A 121 10.78 -5.46 -20.69
CA HIS A 121 9.35 -5.73 -20.72
C HIS A 121 8.94 -6.51 -19.46
N ASP A 122 8.14 -5.88 -18.59
CA ASP A 122 7.65 -6.41 -17.30
C ASP A 122 8.73 -6.91 -16.31
N VAL A 123 9.99 -6.54 -16.51
CA VAL A 123 11.10 -7.00 -15.66
C VAL A 123 12.07 -5.86 -15.34
N THR A 124 12.62 -5.89 -14.13
CA THR A 124 13.78 -5.07 -13.77
C THR A 124 15.04 -5.86 -14.08
N LEU A 125 15.87 -5.35 -14.99
CA LEU A 125 17.07 -6.01 -15.50
C LEU A 125 18.29 -5.80 -14.57
N GLY A 126 18.26 -4.74 -13.77
CA GLY A 126 19.28 -4.42 -12.77
C GLY A 126 19.04 -3.04 -12.15
N SER A 127 19.72 -2.76 -11.04
CA SER A 127 19.72 -1.44 -10.40
C SER A 127 21.14 -0.89 -10.36
N VAL A 128 21.30 0.40 -10.66
CA VAL A 128 22.58 1.12 -10.65
C VAL A 128 22.43 2.47 -9.95
N LEU A 129 23.54 3.15 -9.65
CA LEU A 129 23.48 4.59 -9.38
C LEU A 129 23.16 5.32 -10.68
N ALA A 130 22.35 6.38 -10.63
CA ALA A 130 21.90 7.09 -11.84
C ALA A 130 23.08 7.71 -12.62
N GLU A 131 24.19 8.03 -11.94
CA GLU A 131 25.44 8.49 -12.57
C GLU A 131 26.12 7.43 -13.46
N GLU A 132 25.77 6.14 -13.30
CA GLU A 132 26.34 5.03 -14.07
C GLU A 132 25.55 4.70 -15.35
N LEU A 133 24.41 5.36 -15.57
CA LEU A 133 23.38 4.94 -16.54
C LEU A 133 23.89 4.60 -17.95
N PRO A 134 24.63 5.47 -18.66
CA PRO A 134 25.12 5.16 -20.01
C PRO A 134 25.98 3.90 -20.05
N ALA A 135 26.92 3.77 -19.10
CA ALA A 135 27.84 2.64 -19.05
C ALA A 135 27.12 1.34 -18.67
N ALA A 136 26.20 1.40 -17.70
CA ALA A 136 25.43 0.25 -17.27
C ALA A 136 24.50 -0.29 -18.36
N VAL A 137 23.85 0.61 -19.11
CA VAL A 137 23.03 0.23 -20.26
C VAL A 137 23.90 -0.41 -21.35
N ALA A 138 25.02 0.20 -21.72
CA ALA A 138 25.92 -0.34 -22.73
C ALA A 138 26.44 -1.75 -22.35
N ALA A 139 26.87 -1.93 -21.10
CA ALA A 139 27.37 -3.23 -20.61
C ALA A 139 26.30 -4.33 -20.63
N LEU A 140 25.03 -3.97 -20.40
CA LEU A 140 23.91 -4.92 -20.38
C LEU A 140 23.47 -5.31 -21.80
N GLU A 141 23.34 -4.33 -22.70
CA GLU A 141 22.92 -4.58 -24.08
C GLU A 141 24.02 -5.24 -24.91
N TRP A 142 25.28 -4.90 -24.62
CA TRP A 142 26.48 -5.21 -25.38
C TRP A 142 27.64 -5.70 -24.50
N PRO A 143 27.50 -6.83 -23.80
CA PRO A 143 28.52 -7.32 -22.86
C PRO A 143 29.86 -7.70 -23.52
N ASP A 144 29.84 -7.95 -24.83
CA ASP A 144 31.02 -8.32 -25.62
C ASP A 144 31.55 -7.14 -26.48
N GLY A 145 31.04 -5.91 -26.26
CA GLY A 145 31.36 -4.71 -27.04
C GLY A 145 30.24 -4.26 -27.98
N LEU A 146 30.22 -2.97 -28.34
CA LEU A 146 29.24 -2.40 -29.27
C LEU A 146 29.39 -3.02 -30.68
N PRO A 147 28.33 -3.05 -31.51
CA PRO A 147 28.43 -3.54 -32.88
C PRO A 147 29.54 -2.80 -33.65
N GLY A 148 30.63 -3.51 -33.96
CA GLY A 148 31.78 -2.97 -34.70
C GLY A 148 33.04 -2.67 -33.88
N GLU A 149 33.04 -2.86 -32.55
CA GLU A 149 34.28 -2.93 -31.78
C GLU A 149 34.83 -4.37 -31.80
N PRO A 150 36.11 -4.59 -32.16
CA PRO A 150 36.66 -5.95 -32.20
C PRO A 150 36.71 -6.53 -30.78
N SER A 151 35.99 -7.63 -30.54
CA SER A 151 36.10 -8.36 -29.28
C SER A 151 37.44 -9.10 -29.26
N ASP A 152 38.33 -8.77 -28.32
CA ASP A 152 39.54 -9.54 -28.02
C ASP A 152 39.18 -10.89 -27.38
N ARG A 153 38.61 -11.81 -28.16
CA ARG A 153 38.50 -13.22 -27.79
C ARG A 153 39.37 -14.05 -28.72
N GLN A 154 40.55 -14.38 -28.22
CA GLN A 154 41.34 -15.52 -28.69
C GLN A 154 40.47 -16.78 -28.62
N LEU A 155 40.27 -17.43 -29.76
CA LEU A 155 39.65 -18.74 -29.88
C LEU A 155 40.69 -19.80 -29.45
N ASP A 156 40.52 -20.36 -28.26
CA ASP A 156 41.10 -21.66 -27.93
C ASP A 156 40.16 -22.76 -28.44
N GLU A 157 40.59 -23.45 -29.50
CA GLU A 157 40.02 -24.73 -29.90
C GLU A 157 40.41 -25.83 -28.88
N PRO A 158 39.51 -26.75 -28.51
CA PRO A 158 39.91 -28.06 -28.07
C PRO A 158 39.75 -29.07 -29.22
N SER A 159 40.87 -29.69 -29.55
CA SER A 159 40.98 -30.92 -30.32
C SER A 159 40.53 -32.15 -29.53
N ASP A 160 40.35 -33.23 -30.29
CA ASP A 160 40.26 -34.65 -29.94
C ASP A 160 38.88 -35.20 -29.53
N ASP A 161 38.49 -36.43 -29.88
CA ASP A 161 38.90 -37.47 -30.83
C ASP A 161 37.90 -38.63 -30.60
N ARG A 162 37.71 -39.51 -31.60
CA ARG A 162 37.16 -40.89 -31.54
C ARG A 162 35.63 -41.07 -31.47
N SER A 163 35.01 -42.02 -32.17
CA SER A 163 35.44 -43.00 -33.19
C SER A 163 34.22 -43.84 -33.61
N ALA A 164 34.28 -44.35 -34.84
CA ALA A 164 33.83 -45.68 -35.28
C ALA A 164 32.36 -45.95 -35.67
N ALA A 165 32.16 -46.06 -36.98
CA ALA A 165 31.92 -47.32 -37.72
C ALA A 165 30.52 -47.57 -38.34
N ASP A 166 30.63 -47.77 -39.66
CA ASP A 166 29.96 -48.72 -40.55
C ASP A 166 28.56 -48.48 -41.14
N ALA A 167 28.61 -48.34 -42.49
CA ALA A 167 27.84 -49.06 -43.52
C ALA A 167 26.33 -48.77 -43.66
N ALA A 168 25.71 -48.74 -44.83
CA ALA A 168 26.10 -48.71 -46.24
C ALA A 168 24.77 -48.55 -47.03
N GLU A 169 24.89 -48.05 -48.27
CA GLU A 169 24.02 -48.33 -49.44
C GLU A 169 22.63 -47.64 -49.62
N GLY A 170 22.44 -47.16 -50.86
CA GLY A 170 21.15 -46.87 -51.51
C GLY A 170 21.02 -45.44 -52.03
N GLU A 171 21.65 -45.07 -53.17
CA GLU A 171 20.99 -44.86 -54.49
C GLU A 171 19.96 -43.69 -54.50
N THR A 172 19.89 -42.72 -55.40
CA THR A 172 20.51 -42.43 -56.72
C THR A 172 20.12 -40.99 -57.14
N THR A 173 20.92 -40.38 -58.04
CA THR A 173 20.64 -39.25 -59.00
C THR A 173 20.30 -37.86 -58.42
N ALA A 174 21.08 -36.77 -58.55
CA ALA A 174 21.89 -36.18 -59.65
C ALA A 174 21.06 -36.03 -60.94
N GLU A 175 20.63 -34.84 -61.37
CA GLU A 175 21.33 -33.71 -62.01
C GLU A 175 20.22 -32.67 -62.38
N ALA A 176 20.41 -31.37 -62.64
CA ALA A 176 21.48 -30.39 -62.59
C ALA A 176 20.85 -29.03 -63.01
N ASP A 177 21.67 -27.99 -62.90
CA ASP A 177 21.59 -26.65 -63.52
C ASP A 177 20.77 -25.59 -62.77
N ALA A 178 21.41 -24.76 -61.92
CA ALA A 178 22.35 -23.66 -62.22
C ALA A 178 21.60 -22.34 -62.47
N GLU A 179 21.67 -21.40 -61.52
CA GLU A 179 22.50 -20.21 -61.70
C GLU A 179 22.57 -19.41 -60.40
N GLU A 180 23.82 -19.06 -60.11
CA GLU A 180 24.34 -18.26 -59.02
C GLU A 180 23.84 -16.80 -59.18
N SER A 181 23.00 -16.35 -58.26
CA SER A 181 22.86 -14.91 -57.99
C SER A 181 23.48 -14.67 -56.62
N GLY A 182 24.61 -13.96 -56.61
CA GLY A 182 25.29 -13.55 -55.41
C GLY A 182 24.43 -12.58 -54.63
N GLU A 183 23.72 -13.09 -53.62
CA GLU A 183 23.31 -12.28 -52.49
C GLU A 183 24.47 -12.27 -51.49
N THR A 184 25.15 -11.14 -51.42
CA THR A 184 25.93 -10.80 -50.23
C THR A 184 24.95 -10.89 -49.06
N PRO A 185 25.25 -11.59 -47.96
CA PRO A 185 24.44 -11.46 -46.76
C PRO A 185 24.50 -9.98 -46.41
N VAL A 186 23.36 -9.29 -46.51
CA VAL A 186 23.21 -8.01 -45.81
C VAL A 186 23.37 -8.42 -44.36
N ASP A 187 24.47 -8.03 -43.72
CA ASP A 187 24.62 -8.17 -42.27
C ASP A 187 23.37 -7.52 -41.67
N GLU A 188 22.43 -8.33 -41.22
CA GLU A 188 21.35 -7.83 -40.38
C GLU A 188 22.05 -7.14 -39.20
N PRO A 189 21.69 -5.90 -38.88
CA PRO A 189 22.34 -5.19 -37.79
C PRO A 189 22.26 -6.08 -36.55
N ALA A 190 23.41 -6.33 -35.94
CA ALA A 190 23.45 -7.12 -34.72
C ALA A 190 22.42 -6.54 -33.74
N GLU A 191 21.55 -7.40 -33.22
CA GLU A 191 20.58 -7.02 -32.19
C GLU A 191 21.21 -7.16 -30.80
N PRO A 192 20.90 -6.23 -29.87
CA PRO A 192 21.41 -6.34 -28.51
C PRO A 192 20.87 -7.61 -27.83
N ARG A 193 21.68 -8.21 -26.95
CA ARG A 193 21.26 -9.44 -26.22
C ARG A 193 20.01 -9.23 -25.38
N VAL A 194 19.89 -8.05 -24.80
CA VAL A 194 18.76 -7.55 -24.04
C VAL A 194 18.60 -6.09 -24.42
N ARG A 195 17.37 -5.59 -24.54
CA ARG A 195 17.12 -4.17 -24.80
C ARG A 195 16.52 -3.50 -23.57
N VAL A 196 17.18 -2.48 -23.05
CA VAL A 196 16.65 -1.61 -21.99
C VAL A 196 15.60 -0.70 -22.60
N LYS A 197 14.33 -0.95 -22.24
CA LYS A 197 13.15 -0.23 -22.74
C LYS A 197 12.82 1.03 -21.96
N GLY A 198 13.46 1.23 -20.82
CA GLY A 198 13.28 2.42 -20.00
C GLY A 198 14.09 2.35 -18.72
N VAL A 199 13.98 3.40 -17.92
CA VAL A 199 14.67 3.49 -16.63
C VAL A 199 13.74 4.05 -15.57
N ARG A 200 13.76 3.50 -14.36
CA ARG A 200 13.07 4.08 -13.21
C ARG A 200 14.05 4.84 -12.36
N ILE A 201 13.86 6.14 -12.24
CA ILE A 201 14.70 7.02 -11.42
C ILE A 201 14.05 7.22 -10.05
N TYR A 202 14.82 7.06 -8.98
CA TYR A 202 14.34 7.32 -7.63
C TYR A 202 15.47 7.69 -6.67
N ARG A 203 15.13 8.55 -5.72
CA ARG A 203 15.96 8.90 -4.57
C ARG A 203 15.39 8.22 -3.33
N PRO A 204 16.09 7.23 -2.74
CA PRO A 204 15.60 6.59 -1.54
C PRO A 204 15.53 7.58 -0.37
N VAL A 205 14.41 7.54 0.36
CA VAL A 205 14.17 8.38 1.53
C VAL A 205 13.66 7.51 2.65
N THR A 206 14.20 7.68 3.85
CA THR A 206 13.74 6.96 5.04
C THR A 206 13.47 7.93 6.18
N THR A 207 12.57 7.55 7.09
CA THR A 207 12.39 8.31 8.33
C THR A 207 13.58 8.13 9.27
N SER A 208 13.77 9.04 10.22
CA SER A 208 14.77 8.88 11.28
C SER A 208 14.55 7.57 12.04
N GLY A 209 13.28 7.15 12.14
CA GLY A 209 12.76 5.83 12.51
C GLY A 209 13.49 4.64 11.89
N LYS A 210 13.83 4.74 10.61
CA LYS A 210 14.13 3.63 9.69
C LYS A 210 13.00 2.60 9.60
N THR A 211 11.76 3.04 9.84
CA THR A 211 10.54 2.21 9.85
C THR A 211 9.71 2.38 8.59
N LEU A 212 10.00 3.44 7.83
CA LEU A 212 9.41 3.73 6.54
C LEU A 212 10.53 4.07 5.56
N LEU A 213 10.48 3.43 4.40
CA LEU A 213 11.39 3.65 3.28
C LEU A 213 10.54 3.93 2.04
N TYR A 214 10.85 5.00 1.35
CA TYR A 214 10.42 5.26 -0.01
C TYR A 214 11.58 4.90 -0.93
N GLY A 215 11.40 3.87 -1.74
CA GLY A 215 12.40 3.36 -2.66
C GLY A 215 11.87 3.29 -4.10
N PRO A 216 12.16 2.21 -4.86
CA PRO A 216 11.80 2.11 -6.28
C PRO A 216 10.28 2.24 -6.51
N GLU A 217 9.45 1.79 -5.58
CA GLU A 217 8.01 1.88 -5.70
C GLU A 217 7.48 3.32 -5.77
N HIS A 218 8.27 4.31 -5.31
CA HIS A 218 8.01 5.75 -5.37
C HIS A 218 8.73 6.49 -6.52
N GLY A 219 9.43 5.77 -7.40
CA GLY A 219 10.21 6.35 -8.49
C GLY A 219 9.40 6.98 -9.62
N CYS A 220 10.11 7.41 -10.65
CA CYS A 220 9.56 7.91 -11.90
C CYS A 220 10.07 7.03 -13.06
N ASP A 221 9.16 6.39 -13.80
CA ASP A 221 9.53 5.53 -14.92
C ASP A 221 9.66 6.38 -16.19
N LEU A 222 10.81 6.32 -16.85
CA LEU A 222 11.07 6.90 -18.16
C LEU A 222 10.94 5.79 -19.20
N ASP A 223 9.86 5.79 -19.96
CA ASP A 223 9.54 4.79 -20.99
C ASP A 223 10.07 5.27 -22.35
N PHE A 224 11.01 4.53 -22.95
CA PHE A 224 11.62 4.88 -24.24
C PHE A 224 10.78 4.33 -25.38
N TRP A 225 9.86 5.15 -25.88
CA TRP A 225 8.92 4.73 -26.92
C TRP A 225 9.63 4.54 -28.26
N ASP A 226 9.23 3.49 -28.98
CA ASP A 226 9.74 3.16 -30.31
C ASP A 226 8.93 3.90 -31.40
N ALA A 227 9.54 4.13 -32.56
CA ALA A 227 8.81 4.67 -33.71
C ALA A 227 7.82 3.62 -34.24
N GLY A 228 6.63 4.05 -34.68
CA GLY A 228 5.68 3.13 -35.33
C GLY A 228 6.21 2.60 -36.67
N GLY A 229 5.67 1.47 -37.15
CA GLY A 229 6.19 0.72 -38.31
C GLY A 229 6.29 1.47 -39.65
N ASP A 230 5.66 2.65 -39.77
CA ASP A 230 5.74 3.55 -40.94
C ASP A 230 6.38 4.92 -40.59
N ASP A 231 7.18 5.00 -39.51
CA ASP A 231 7.65 6.25 -38.88
C ASP A 231 6.49 7.18 -38.45
N ARG A 232 5.29 6.62 -38.30
CA ARG A 232 4.08 7.32 -37.85
C ARG A 232 3.69 6.88 -36.46
N GLY A 233 3.48 7.86 -35.60
CA GLY A 233 3.13 7.62 -34.22
C GLY A 233 4.27 7.07 -33.39
N ALA A 234 3.95 6.61 -32.19
CA ALA A 234 4.91 6.08 -31.25
C ALA A 234 4.31 4.87 -30.54
N VAL A 235 5.16 3.91 -30.21
CA VAL A 235 4.78 2.65 -29.55
C VAL A 235 5.41 2.63 -28.16
N ALA A 236 4.57 2.47 -27.13
CA ALA A 236 5.03 2.30 -25.76
C ALA A 236 5.89 1.04 -25.61
N ALA A 237 6.86 1.06 -24.69
CA ALA A 237 7.81 -0.04 -24.57
C ALA A 237 7.67 -0.81 -23.25
N ILE A 238 7.23 -0.15 -22.19
CA ILE A 238 7.08 -0.76 -20.86
C ILE A 238 5.62 -0.79 -20.44
N HIS A 239 4.94 0.35 -20.47
CA HIS A 239 3.60 0.48 -19.92
C HIS A 239 2.59 0.68 -21.05
N GLU A 240 1.64 -0.25 -21.20
CA GLU A 240 0.52 -0.04 -22.11
C GLU A 240 -0.29 1.17 -21.63
N PRO A 241 -0.33 2.26 -22.40
CA PRO A 241 -1.13 3.40 -22.02
C PRO A 241 -2.62 3.07 -22.27
N PRO A 242 -3.57 3.84 -21.70
CA PRO A 242 -4.99 3.45 -21.69
C PRO A 242 -5.68 3.27 -23.05
N PHE A 243 -5.06 3.72 -24.14
CA PHE A 243 -5.56 3.62 -25.53
C PHE A 243 -4.81 2.56 -26.35
N GLY A 244 -4.02 1.71 -25.69
CA GLY A 244 -3.24 0.64 -26.28
C GLY A 244 -1.80 1.05 -26.60
N TRP A 245 -0.97 0.07 -26.95
CA TRP A 245 0.49 0.25 -27.14
C TRP A 245 0.92 1.31 -28.16
N TRP A 246 0.04 1.81 -29.04
CA TRP A 246 0.40 2.76 -30.09
C TRP A 246 -0.44 4.04 -30.01
N VAL A 247 0.21 5.19 -30.23
CA VAL A 247 -0.43 6.49 -30.42
C VAL A 247 -0.08 7.08 -31.78
N PRO A 248 -0.99 7.85 -32.41
CA PRO A 248 -0.71 8.50 -33.69
C PRO A 248 0.34 9.61 -33.61
N SER A 249 0.56 10.21 -32.44
CA SER A 249 1.53 11.28 -32.21
C SER A 249 1.80 11.50 -30.72
N LEU A 250 3.04 11.89 -30.38
CA LEU A 250 3.43 12.43 -29.07
C LEU A 250 3.52 13.97 -29.08
N GLU A 251 3.12 14.62 -30.17
CA GLU A 251 3.02 16.08 -30.21
C GLU A 251 1.99 16.57 -29.20
N ALA A 252 2.36 17.59 -28.43
CA ALA A 252 1.51 18.15 -27.40
C ALA A 252 0.48 19.12 -28.00
N ASP A 253 -0.79 18.83 -27.75
CA ASP A 253 -1.95 19.69 -28.05
C ASP A 253 -2.82 19.96 -26.80
N ALA A 254 -2.34 19.53 -25.62
CA ALA A 254 -2.97 19.74 -24.32
C ALA A 254 -1.93 19.96 -23.20
N VAL A 255 -2.42 20.15 -21.97
CA VAL A 255 -1.61 20.37 -20.77
C VAL A 255 -2.11 19.48 -19.63
N ALA A 256 -1.21 18.71 -19.03
CA ALA A 256 -1.44 18.01 -17.77
C ALA A 256 -0.92 18.87 -16.61
N ARG A 257 -1.70 19.00 -15.53
CA ARG A 257 -1.28 19.71 -14.32
C ARG A 257 -0.91 18.72 -13.23
N ILE A 258 0.37 18.66 -12.86
CA ILE A 258 0.90 17.73 -11.86
C ILE A 258 1.73 18.54 -10.85
N GLY A 259 1.45 18.39 -9.56
CA GLY A 259 2.16 19.13 -8.50
C GLY A 259 2.16 20.64 -8.67
N GLY A 260 1.09 21.21 -9.24
CA GLY A 260 0.96 22.64 -9.51
C GLY A 260 1.73 23.16 -10.73
N SER A 261 2.44 22.30 -11.46
CA SER A 261 3.16 22.63 -12.70
C SER A 261 2.41 22.11 -13.92
N ASP A 262 2.58 22.79 -15.04
CA ASP A 262 1.91 22.49 -16.31
C ASP A 262 2.90 21.78 -17.26
N TYR A 263 2.50 20.62 -17.77
CA TYR A 263 3.30 19.78 -18.65
C TYR A 263 2.61 19.58 -20.01
N PRO A 264 3.29 19.84 -21.13
CA PRO A 264 2.73 19.64 -22.46
C PRO A 264 2.55 18.15 -22.74
N VAL A 265 1.35 17.75 -23.18
CA VAL A 265 1.00 16.35 -23.45
C VAL A 265 0.02 16.24 -24.63
N PRO A 266 -0.10 15.07 -25.27
CA PRO A 266 -1.21 14.78 -26.15
C PRO A 266 -2.56 14.85 -25.41
N GLN A 267 -3.61 15.37 -26.06
CA GLN A 267 -4.97 15.47 -25.55
C GLN A 267 -5.52 14.11 -25.11
N ALA A 268 -5.11 13.04 -25.78
CA ALA A 268 -5.47 11.67 -25.42
C ALA A 268 -5.05 11.28 -23.99
N PHE A 269 -4.03 11.94 -23.41
CA PHE A 269 -3.47 11.59 -22.10
C PHE A 269 -4.20 12.29 -20.95
N VAL A 270 -4.96 13.36 -21.24
CA VAL A 270 -5.67 14.17 -20.24
C VAL A 270 -7.19 14.05 -20.35
N GLN A 271 -7.69 13.31 -21.33
CA GLN A 271 -9.11 13.05 -21.50
C GLN A 271 -9.56 12.05 -20.43
N PRO A 272 -10.51 12.40 -19.54
CA PRO A 272 -11.03 11.45 -18.57
C PRO A 272 -11.70 10.26 -19.26
N ARG A 273 -11.46 9.08 -18.69
CA ARG A 273 -11.96 7.77 -19.13
C ARG A 273 -13.28 7.45 -18.45
N LEU A 274 -13.92 6.36 -18.89
CA LEU A 274 -15.21 5.92 -18.35
C LEU A 274 -15.10 5.43 -16.90
N ASP A 275 -13.94 4.88 -16.55
CA ASP A 275 -13.61 4.32 -15.24
C ASP A 275 -13.04 5.36 -14.27
N ASP A 276 -12.56 6.49 -14.77
CA ASP A 276 -11.97 7.54 -13.93
C ASP A 276 -13.00 8.18 -12.99
N VAL A 277 -12.66 8.26 -11.70
CA VAL A 277 -13.44 8.99 -10.70
C VAL A 277 -13.09 10.47 -10.77
N THR A 278 -14.00 11.26 -11.34
CA THR A 278 -13.83 12.72 -11.55
C THR A 278 -14.67 13.59 -10.61
N PHE A 279 -15.46 12.98 -9.73
CA PHE A 279 -16.26 13.67 -8.72
C PHE A 279 -15.51 13.77 -7.38
N PRO A 280 -15.85 14.77 -6.53
CA PRO A 280 -15.22 14.89 -5.22
C PRO A 280 -15.64 13.76 -4.28
N VAL A 281 -14.68 13.29 -3.49
CA VAL A 281 -14.91 12.33 -2.40
C VAL A 281 -14.44 12.93 -1.08
N ASP A 282 -15.30 12.89 -0.06
CA ASP A 282 -14.95 13.29 1.30
C ASP A 282 -14.70 12.08 2.21
N ALA A 283 -14.08 12.27 3.37
CA ALA A 283 -14.02 11.30 4.45
C ALA A 283 -14.93 11.73 5.61
N VAL A 284 -15.63 10.78 6.22
CA VAL A 284 -16.39 10.96 7.45
C VAL A 284 -15.83 10.01 8.48
N ILE A 285 -15.34 10.53 9.60
CA ILE A 285 -14.75 9.72 10.68
C ILE A 285 -15.62 9.91 11.93
N THR A 286 -16.13 8.84 12.51
CA THR A 286 -16.75 8.89 13.84
C THR A 286 -15.71 8.61 14.91
N TRP A 287 -15.68 9.44 15.95
CA TRP A 287 -14.72 9.30 17.04
C TRP A 287 -15.30 9.80 18.37
N VAL A 288 -14.77 9.26 19.46
CA VAL A 288 -15.09 9.66 20.82
C VAL A 288 -13.82 9.67 21.68
N ASP A 289 -13.67 10.68 22.51
CA ASP A 289 -12.65 10.69 23.58
C ASP A 289 -13.24 10.11 24.86
N ASP A 290 -12.73 8.98 25.29
CA ASP A 290 -13.18 8.28 26.49
C ASP A 290 -12.59 8.85 27.77
N ASN A 291 -11.51 9.62 27.64
CA ASN A 291 -10.84 10.28 28.74
C ASN A 291 -11.50 11.61 29.10
N ASP A 292 -12.39 12.15 28.26
CA ASP A 292 -13.14 13.37 28.54
C ASP A 292 -14.08 13.18 29.77
N PRO A 293 -13.80 13.85 30.89
CA PRO A 293 -14.60 13.71 32.11
C PRO A 293 -16.06 14.13 31.92
N ALA A 294 -16.33 15.16 31.09
CA ALA A 294 -17.67 15.64 30.86
C ALA A 294 -18.48 14.64 30.02
N TRP A 295 -17.85 13.97 29.06
CA TRP A 295 -18.48 12.89 28.31
C TRP A 295 -18.79 11.69 29.21
N ARG A 296 -17.84 11.26 30.05
CA ARG A 296 -18.02 10.17 31.01
C ARG A 296 -19.16 10.44 31.98
N GLU A 297 -19.28 11.67 32.47
CA GLU A 297 -20.38 12.09 33.35
C GLU A 297 -21.74 11.98 32.64
N ARG A 298 -21.89 12.59 31.45
CA ARG A 298 -23.13 12.50 30.65
C ARG A 298 -23.51 11.05 30.35
N ARG A 299 -22.52 10.21 30.06
CA ARG A 299 -22.71 8.78 29.79
C ARG A 299 -23.17 8.02 31.02
N ALA A 300 -22.52 8.24 32.16
CA ALA A 300 -22.88 7.62 33.42
C ALA A 300 -24.29 8.02 33.88
N GLU A 301 -24.65 9.30 33.76
CA GLU A 301 -26.00 9.80 34.03
C GLU A 301 -27.04 9.13 33.13
N ARG A 302 -26.75 9.03 31.83
CA ARG A 302 -27.65 8.39 30.86
C ARG A 302 -27.84 6.91 31.16
N LEU A 303 -26.76 6.21 31.51
CA LEU A 303 -26.79 4.80 31.90
C LEU A 303 -27.57 4.59 33.21
N ALA A 304 -27.38 5.46 34.20
CA ALA A 304 -28.08 5.40 35.48
C ALA A 304 -29.59 5.67 35.35
N ALA A 305 -29.99 6.47 34.35
CA ALA A 305 -31.39 6.73 34.03
C ALA A 305 -32.10 5.56 33.32
N MET A 306 -31.38 4.54 32.87
CA MET A 306 -31.96 3.39 32.18
C MET A 306 -32.48 2.33 33.16
N SER A 307 -33.68 1.82 32.88
CA SER A 307 -34.32 0.76 33.64
C SER A 307 -33.71 -0.63 33.45
N ALA A 308 -32.98 -0.84 32.35
CA ALA A 308 -32.21 -2.04 32.07
C ALA A 308 -30.82 -1.64 31.56
N ARG A 309 -29.76 -2.24 32.12
CA ARG A 309 -28.40 -2.03 31.62
C ARG A 309 -28.21 -2.75 30.29
N PRO A 310 -27.42 -2.20 29.35
CA PRO A 310 -27.00 -2.92 28.14
C PRO A 310 -26.35 -4.25 28.52
N ALA A 311 -26.67 -5.32 27.78
CA ALA A 311 -26.23 -6.67 28.09
C ALA A 311 -24.93 -6.96 27.34
N THR A 312 -23.82 -6.36 27.79
CA THR A 312 -22.48 -6.36 27.16
C THR A 312 -22.27 -5.29 26.06
N GLY A 313 -21.02 -4.88 25.85
CA GLY A 313 -20.64 -3.76 24.98
C GLY A 313 -20.42 -2.39 25.65
N ASP A 314 -20.33 -2.39 26.99
CA ASP A 314 -20.04 -1.25 27.88
C ASP A 314 -18.63 -1.33 28.49
N GLY A 315 -17.77 -2.22 28.00
CA GLY A 315 -16.44 -2.37 28.57
C GLY A 315 -15.54 -1.19 28.22
N ALA A 316 -14.59 -0.91 29.12
CA ALA A 316 -13.67 0.22 29.01
C ALA A 316 -12.77 0.12 27.77
N GLU A 317 -12.53 -1.10 27.27
CA GLU A 317 -11.75 -1.42 26.07
C GLU A 317 -12.28 -0.75 24.80
N ARG A 318 -13.60 -0.58 24.65
CA ARG A 318 -14.21 0.00 23.44
C ARG A 318 -13.95 1.49 23.23
N PHE A 319 -13.40 2.14 24.23
CA PHE A 319 -13.20 3.58 24.21
C PHE A 319 -11.72 3.97 24.41
N ARG A 320 -10.83 3.01 24.73
CA ARG A 320 -9.41 3.31 25.00
C ARG A 320 -8.78 4.04 23.81
N ASN A 321 -8.19 5.19 24.10
CA ASN A 321 -7.54 6.03 23.11
C ASN A 321 -6.01 5.84 23.13
N ARG A 322 -5.45 5.33 22.02
CA ARG A 322 -4.03 5.19 21.70
C ARG A 322 -3.61 6.11 20.55
N ASP A 323 -4.29 7.26 20.44
CA ASP A 323 -4.19 8.18 19.31
C ASP A 323 -4.62 7.54 17.96
N GLU A 324 -5.48 6.51 17.95
CA GLU A 324 -5.93 5.83 16.71
C GLU A 324 -6.49 6.83 15.69
N LEU A 325 -7.31 7.80 16.13
CA LEU A 325 -7.80 8.88 15.26
C LEU A 325 -6.67 9.64 14.56
N ARG A 326 -5.58 9.94 15.27
CA ARG A 326 -4.42 10.64 14.69
C ARG A 326 -3.82 9.82 13.57
N TYR A 327 -3.65 8.53 13.79
CA TYR A 327 -3.09 7.61 12.81
C TYR A 327 -4.04 7.30 11.66
N CYS A 328 -5.36 7.30 11.89
CA CYS A 328 -6.38 7.24 10.86
C CYS A 328 -6.23 8.45 9.91
N LEU A 329 -6.12 9.67 10.45
CA LEU A 329 -5.88 10.88 9.66
C LEU A 329 -4.53 10.85 8.91
N ARG A 330 -3.45 10.34 9.53
CA ARG A 330 -2.17 10.15 8.85
C ARG A 330 -2.28 9.17 7.70
N SER A 331 -2.98 8.06 7.89
CA SER A 331 -3.20 7.06 6.84
C SER A 331 -3.92 7.66 5.62
N ILE A 332 -4.92 8.51 5.85
CA ILE A 332 -5.62 9.27 4.80
C ILE A 332 -4.65 10.23 4.09
N ALA A 333 -3.88 11.02 4.84
CA ALA A 333 -2.94 11.97 4.26
C ALA A 333 -1.82 11.28 3.45
N MET A 334 -1.35 10.12 3.91
CA MET A 334 -0.30 9.36 3.22
C MET A 334 -0.83 8.65 1.98
N TYR A 335 -2.02 8.05 2.06
CA TYR A 335 -2.43 7.02 1.11
C TYR A 335 -3.71 7.32 0.32
N ALA A 336 -4.47 8.35 0.70
CA ALA A 336 -5.61 8.85 -0.07
C ALA A 336 -5.61 10.40 -0.17
N PRO A 337 -4.54 11.03 -0.68
CA PRO A 337 -4.44 12.49 -0.79
C PRO A 337 -5.45 13.12 -1.79
N TRP A 338 -6.22 12.29 -2.51
CA TRP A 338 -7.34 12.71 -3.36
C TRP A 338 -8.62 12.99 -2.57
N ILE A 339 -8.69 12.65 -1.28
CA ILE A 339 -9.82 13.01 -0.40
C ILE A 339 -9.88 14.53 -0.26
N ARG A 340 -11.05 15.09 -0.57
CA ARG A 340 -11.26 16.54 -0.63
C ARG A 340 -11.35 17.17 0.76
N ARG A 341 -12.15 16.60 1.66
CA ARG A 341 -12.36 17.09 3.04
C ARG A 341 -12.58 15.94 4.00
N VAL A 342 -12.20 16.13 5.26
CA VAL A 342 -12.45 15.23 6.38
C VAL A 342 -13.49 15.86 7.32
N TYR A 343 -14.57 15.13 7.60
CA TYR A 343 -15.55 15.48 8.61
C TYR A 343 -15.38 14.58 9.82
N LEU A 344 -14.93 15.15 10.94
CA LEU A 344 -14.78 14.45 12.21
C LEU A 344 -16.07 14.59 13.02
N VAL A 345 -16.85 13.52 13.11
CA VAL A 345 -18.13 13.47 13.82
C VAL A 345 -17.90 13.08 15.27
N THR A 346 -18.29 13.95 16.21
CA THR A 346 -18.03 13.76 17.65
C THR A 346 -19.23 14.14 18.52
N ASP A 347 -19.19 13.76 19.81
CA ASP A 347 -20.14 14.27 20.84
C ASP A 347 -19.78 15.69 21.32
N GLY A 348 -19.33 16.56 20.41
CA GLY A 348 -18.90 17.92 20.72
C GLY A 348 -17.47 18.02 21.27
N GLN A 349 -16.73 16.92 21.23
CA GLN A 349 -15.32 16.82 21.58
C GLN A 349 -14.44 17.28 20.42
N CYS A 350 -13.24 17.75 20.74
CA CYS A 350 -12.23 18.15 19.77
C CYS A 350 -10.85 17.76 20.29
N PRO A 351 -10.04 16.98 19.55
CA PRO A 351 -8.67 16.70 19.95
C PRO A 351 -7.83 17.98 19.99
N ASP A 352 -7.04 18.18 21.05
CA ASP A 352 -6.22 19.39 21.22
C ASP A 352 -5.12 19.54 20.15
N TRP A 353 -4.63 18.42 19.65
CA TRP A 353 -3.60 18.35 18.61
C TRP A 353 -4.14 18.61 17.19
N LEU A 354 -5.45 18.55 16.98
CA LEU A 354 -6.06 18.69 15.65
C LEU A 354 -6.06 20.15 15.19
N ALA A 355 -5.58 20.41 13.98
CA ALA A 355 -5.58 21.72 13.35
C ALA A 355 -6.96 22.09 12.81
N THR A 356 -7.92 22.36 13.71
CA THR A 356 -9.33 22.67 13.38
C THR A 356 -9.55 23.84 12.42
N GLU A 357 -8.58 24.74 12.29
CA GLU A 357 -8.64 25.89 11.37
C GLU A 357 -8.20 25.51 9.94
N HIS A 358 -7.71 24.29 9.73
CA HIS A 358 -7.33 23.81 8.41
C HIS A 358 -8.59 23.63 7.53
N PRO A 359 -8.63 24.14 6.28
CA PRO A 359 -9.85 24.14 5.45
C PRO A 359 -10.38 22.73 5.14
N ASP A 360 -9.48 21.75 5.12
CA ASP A 360 -9.78 20.37 4.75
C ASP A 360 -10.29 19.51 5.92
N VAL A 361 -10.42 20.06 7.13
CA VAL A 361 -11.05 19.36 8.26
C VAL A 361 -12.23 20.15 8.81
N THR A 362 -13.27 19.46 9.23
CA THR A 362 -14.42 20.08 9.90
C THR A 362 -14.88 19.17 11.03
N VAL A 363 -14.87 19.68 12.27
CA VAL A 363 -15.41 18.98 13.42
C VAL A 363 -16.92 19.20 13.47
N VAL A 364 -17.68 18.11 13.42
CA VAL A 364 -19.14 18.11 13.34
C VAL A 364 -19.70 17.46 14.60
N ALA A 365 -20.43 18.24 15.40
CA ALA A 365 -21.02 17.72 16.63
C ALA A 365 -22.32 16.95 16.33
N HIS A 366 -22.64 15.90 17.09
CA HIS A 366 -23.89 15.14 16.95
C HIS A 366 -25.13 16.05 16.88
N ARG A 367 -25.19 17.11 17.69
CA ARG A 367 -26.30 18.10 17.68
C ARG A 367 -26.52 18.83 16.34
N GLN A 368 -25.55 18.83 15.45
CA GLN A 368 -25.66 19.40 14.10
C GLN A 368 -26.27 18.40 13.09
N LEU A 369 -26.21 17.11 13.40
CA LEU A 369 -26.65 16.02 12.52
C LEU A 369 -28.03 15.50 12.87
N PHE A 370 -28.27 15.27 14.17
CA PHE A 370 -29.48 14.64 14.66
C PHE A 370 -30.72 15.47 14.34
N ALA A 371 -31.65 14.88 13.59
CA ALA A 371 -32.92 15.51 13.22
C ALA A 371 -33.74 15.97 14.44
N ASP A 372 -33.66 15.20 15.52
CA ASP A 372 -34.26 15.51 16.82
C ASP A 372 -33.17 15.58 17.89
N ALA A 373 -32.72 16.80 18.20
CA ALA A 373 -31.67 17.01 19.21
C ALA A 373 -32.10 16.64 20.64
N THR A 374 -33.41 16.42 20.90
CA THR A 374 -33.91 16.07 22.24
C THR A 374 -33.55 14.65 22.67
N ILE A 375 -33.11 13.80 21.74
CA ILE A 375 -32.75 12.41 22.00
C ILE A 375 -31.28 12.25 22.42
N LEU A 376 -30.49 13.32 22.28
CA LEU A 376 -29.09 13.38 22.70
C LEU A 376 -28.98 13.52 24.24
N PRO A 377 -27.87 13.06 24.84
CA PRO A 377 -26.72 12.41 24.20
C PRO A 377 -27.00 10.94 23.84
N VAL A 378 -26.35 10.48 22.78
CA VAL A 378 -26.27 9.06 22.41
C VAL A 378 -24.82 8.61 22.34
N PHE A 379 -24.58 7.36 22.69
CA PHE A 379 -23.27 6.69 22.75
C PHE A 379 -23.29 5.41 21.89
N ASN A 380 -24.10 5.44 20.83
CA ASN A 380 -24.38 4.31 19.96
C ASN A 380 -23.97 4.64 18.53
N SER A 381 -22.98 3.92 18.00
CA SER A 381 -22.52 4.11 16.62
C SER A 381 -23.65 3.89 15.61
N HIS A 382 -24.54 2.91 15.80
CA HIS A 382 -25.68 2.72 14.91
C HIS A 382 -26.61 3.94 14.92
N ALA A 383 -26.83 4.58 16.08
CA ALA A 383 -27.64 5.79 16.15
C ALA A 383 -26.98 6.94 15.36
N ILE A 384 -25.66 7.12 15.48
CA ILE A 384 -24.90 8.15 14.77
C ILE A 384 -24.88 7.90 13.26
N GLU A 385 -24.68 6.64 12.84
CA GLU A 385 -24.67 6.19 11.45
C GLU A 385 -25.98 6.54 10.72
N THR A 386 -27.12 6.54 11.42
CA THR A 386 -28.41 6.95 10.82
C THR A 386 -28.44 8.42 10.37
N GLN A 387 -27.51 9.26 10.84
CA GLN A 387 -27.53 10.71 10.65
C GLN A 387 -26.43 11.23 9.71
N LEU A 388 -25.45 10.41 9.28
CA LEU A 388 -24.25 10.87 8.57
C LEU A 388 -24.56 11.64 7.27
N HIS A 389 -25.61 11.27 6.55
CA HIS A 389 -26.03 11.95 5.32
C HIS A 389 -26.48 13.41 5.54
N ARG A 390 -26.66 13.84 6.79
CA ARG A 390 -27.09 15.18 7.18
C ARG A 390 -25.90 16.11 7.48
N ILE A 391 -24.66 15.64 7.34
CA ILE A 391 -23.46 16.48 7.49
C ILE A 391 -23.56 17.65 6.49
N PRO A 392 -23.50 18.90 6.97
CA PRO A 392 -23.49 20.07 6.10
C PRO A 392 -22.32 20.02 5.12
N ASP A 393 -22.56 20.39 3.86
CA ASP A 393 -21.56 20.47 2.79
C ASP A 393 -20.85 19.15 2.41
N LEU A 394 -21.28 18.01 2.95
CA LEU A 394 -20.81 16.68 2.55
C LEU A 394 -21.04 16.45 1.06
N ALA A 395 -20.00 15.99 0.37
CA ALA A 395 -20.06 15.55 -1.02
C ALA A 395 -21.11 14.44 -1.21
N GLU A 396 -21.56 14.26 -2.45
CA GLU A 396 -22.45 13.15 -2.77
C GLU A 396 -21.77 11.80 -2.52
N HIS A 397 -20.46 11.70 -2.73
CA HIS A 397 -19.66 10.49 -2.53
C HIS A 397 -18.71 10.70 -1.35
N PHE A 398 -18.65 9.75 -0.44
CA PHE A 398 -17.75 9.82 0.70
C PHE A 398 -17.35 8.43 1.19
N LEU A 399 -16.22 8.37 1.89
CA LEU A 399 -15.78 7.21 2.64
C LEU A 399 -16.13 7.39 4.11
N TYR A 400 -16.85 6.44 4.70
CA TYR A 400 -17.07 6.40 6.14
C TYR A 400 -16.02 5.53 6.83
N PHE A 401 -15.39 6.08 7.86
CA PHE A 401 -14.38 5.46 8.70
C PHE A 401 -14.85 5.44 10.16
N ASN A 402 -14.52 4.36 10.85
CA ASN A 402 -14.24 4.42 12.28
C ASN A 402 -12.76 4.81 12.48
N ASP A 403 -12.41 5.26 13.68
CA ASP A 403 -11.04 5.66 14.02
C ASP A 403 -10.04 4.49 14.10
N ASP A 404 -10.53 3.25 14.18
CA ASP A 404 -9.76 2.01 14.13
C ASP A 404 -9.52 1.46 12.70
N MET A 405 -9.99 2.17 11.67
CA MET A 405 -9.77 1.83 10.26
C MET A 405 -8.64 2.66 9.66
N PHE A 406 -7.66 1.97 9.07
CA PHE A 406 -6.49 2.60 8.47
C PHE A 406 -6.33 2.19 7.01
N LEU A 407 -5.75 3.09 6.20
CA LEU A 407 -5.19 2.74 4.91
C LEU A 407 -3.75 2.22 5.10
N GLY A 408 -3.40 1.11 4.46
CA GLY A 408 -2.10 0.46 4.63
C GLY A 408 -1.06 0.84 3.58
N ARG A 409 -1.51 1.25 2.39
CA ARG A 409 -0.67 1.64 1.25
C ARG A 409 -1.44 2.58 0.34
N PRO A 410 -0.79 3.27 -0.63
CA PRO A 410 -1.48 4.18 -1.54
C PRO A 410 -2.67 3.52 -2.23
N VAL A 411 -3.83 4.17 -2.19
CA VAL A 411 -5.07 3.73 -2.83
C VAL A 411 -5.61 4.77 -3.80
N GLN A 412 -6.34 4.33 -4.81
CA GLN A 412 -7.00 5.16 -5.81
C GLN A 412 -8.52 5.24 -5.55
N PRO A 413 -9.18 6.34 -5.94
CA PRO A 413 -10.63 6.45 -5.79
C PRO A 413 -11.40 5.35 -6.53
N GLU A 414 -10.84 4.81 -7.62
CA GLU A 414 -11.40 3.70 -8.40
C GLU A 414 -11.47 2.38 -7.63
N GLN A 415 -10.74 2.24 -6.51
CA GLN A 415 -10.88 1.09 -5.60
C GLN A 415 -12.17 1.18 -4.76
N PHE A 416 -12.77 2.37 -4.67
CA PHE A 416 -13.93 2.66 -3.83
C PHE A 416 -15.17 3.03 -4.62
N PHE A 417 -15.02 3.59 -5.81
CA PHE A 417 -16.13 3.97 -6.67
C PHE A 417 -15.83 3.63 -8.13
N GLN A 418 -16.87 3.28 -8.89
CA GLN A 418 -16.79 3.28 -10.34
C GLN A 418 -16.83 4.73 -10.88
N GLY A 419 -16.29 4.99 -12.07
CA GLY A 419 -16.36 6.31 -12.71
C GLY A 419 -17.79 6.84 -12.94
N ASN A 420 -18.81 5.98 -12.89
CA ASN A 420 -20.23 6.36 -12.92
C ASN A 420 -20.84 6.74 -11.54
N GLY A 421 -20.06 6.70 -10.46
CA GLY A 421 -20.48 7.04 -9.10
C GLY A 421 -20.92 5.85 -8.22
N VAL A 422 -20.99 4.62 -8.74
CA VAL A 422 -21.40 3.45 -7.96
C VAL A 422 -20.32 3.08 -6.93
N PRO A 423 -20.62 3.08 -5.62
CA PRO A 423 -19.68 2.62 -4.59
C PRO A 423 -19.39 1.11 -4.68
N LEU A 424 -18.14 0.75 -4.37
CA LEU A 424 -17.57 -0.59 -4.38
C LEU A 424 -17.34 -1.08 -2.96
N VAL A 425 -18.25 -1.89 -2.42
CA VAL A 425 -18.23 -2.32 -1.01
C VAL A 425 -17.71 -3.75 -0.88
N ASN A 426 -16.95 -4.04 0.19
CA ASN A 426 -16.37 -5.36 0.44
C ASN A 426 -17.17 -6.15 1.45
N LEU A 427 -17.32 -7.45 1.20
CA LEU A 427 -17.92 -8.41 2.12
C LEU A 427 -16.82 -9.19 2.84
N ASP A 428 -17.05 -9.44 4.12
CA ASP A 428 -16.22 -10.34 4.90
C ASP A 428 -16.61 -11.80 4.62
N SER A 429 -15.70 -12.72 4.88
CA SER A 429 -15.99 -14.16 4.91
C SER A 429 -16.96 -14.55 6.04
N ARG A 430 -16.99 -13.79 7.15
CA ARG A 430 -17.82 -13.99 8.33
C ARG A 430 -19.31 -13.99 7.98
N VAL A 431 -20.00 -15.02 8.47
CA VAL A 431 -21.43 -15.26 8.20
C VAL A 431 -22.28 -14.63 9.30
N ILE A 432 -23.39 -13.99 8.91
CA ILE A 432 -24.44 -13.60 9.85
C ILE A 432 -25.15 -14.88 10.26
N PRO A 433 -25.12 -15.29 11.55
CA PRO A 433 -25.72 -16.55 12.00
C PRO A 433 -27.16 -16.71 11.50
N PRO A 434 -27.56 -17.90 11.01
CA PRO A 434 -28.87 -18.09 10.41
C PRO A 434 -30.00 -17.96 11.44
N GLY A 435 -31.22 -17.72 10.96
CA GLY A 435 -32.43 -17.64 11.80
C GLY A 435 -32.78 -16.23 12.30
N PRO A 436 -33.86 -16.12 13.10
CA PRO A 436 -34.23 -14.86 13.78
C PRO A 436 -33.22 -14.50 14.87
N VAL A 437 -33.39 -13.31 15.46
CA VAL A 437 -32.63 -12.92 16.66
C VAL A 437 -32.94 -13.92 17.79
N ALA A 438 -31.91 -14.56 18.31
CA ALA A 438 -31.93 -15.50 19.41
C ALA A 438 -31.59 -14.78 20.71
N ALA A 439 -32.00 -15.33 21.86
CA ALA A 439 -31.89 -14.70 23.18
C ALA A 439 -30.44 -14.44 23.64
N ASP A 440 -29.47 -15.14 23.08
CA ASP A 440 -28.03 -15.08 23.32
C ASP A 440 -27.23 -14.29 22.26
N ASP A 441 -27.87 -13.79 21.20
CA ASP A 441 -27.19 -12.89 20.25
C ASP A 441 -26.77 -11.59 20.96
N ASP A 442 -25.51 -11.22 20.79
CA ASP A 442 -24.94 -9.97 21.30
C ASP A 442 -25.41 -8.73 20.50
N GLU A 443 -25.01 -7.55 20.97
CA GLU A 443 -25.26 -6.24 20.36
C GLU A 443 -24.55 -6.01 19.02
N TYR A 444 -23.76 -6.97 18.52
CA TYR A 444 -23.18 -6.97 17.18
C TYR A 444 -23.97 -7.86 16.22
N VAL A 445 -24.30 -9.08 16.61
CA VAL A 445 -25.00 -10.08 15.80
C VAL A 445 -26.48 -9.72 15.63
N ALA A 446 -27.16 -9.30 16.71
CA ALA A 446 -28.59 -9.04 16.65
C ALA A 446 -28.96 -7.91 15.65
N PRO A 447 -28.25 -6.77 15.60
CA PRO A 447 -28.51 -5.74 14.58
C PRO A 447 -28.28 -6.20 13.14
N GLN A 448 -27.32 -7.10 12.89
CA GLN A 448 -27.11 -7.68 11.57
C GLN A 448 -28.29 -8.58 11.16
N LYS A 449 -28.83 -9.38 12.10
CA LYS A 449 -30.03 -10.20 11.87
C LYS A 449 -31.29 -9.35 11.65
N ASN A 450 -31.45 -8.26 12.40
CA ASN A 450 -32.54 -7.30 12.19
C ASN A 450 -32.47 -6.68 10.80
N THR A 451 -31.27 -6.21 10.42
CA THR A 451 -31.00 -5.63 9.09
C THR A 451 -31.31 -6.63 7.97
N ARG A 452 -30.86 -7.88 8.10
CA ARG A 452 -31.18 -8.97 7.16
C ARG A 452 -32.68 -9.17 7.00
N ALA A 453 -33.44 -9.12 8.11
CA ALA A 453 -34.90 -9.26 8.07
C ALA A 453 -35.57 -8.08 7.34
N LEU A 454 -35.07 -6.85 7.50
CA LEU A 454 -35.58 -5.67 6.79
C LEU A 454 -35.31 -5.75 5.28
N ILE A 455 -34.09 -6.14 4.89
CA ILE A 455 -33.76 -6.33 3.46
C ILE A 455 -34.64 -7.42 2.86
N ARG A 456 -34.85 -8.54 3.57
CA ARG A 456 -35.76 -9.61 3.14
C ARG A 456 -37.19 -9.12 2.96
N ARG A 457 -37.69 -8.33 3.91
CA ARG A 457 -39.04 -7.76 3.86
C ARG A 457 -39.23 -6.88 2.64
N GLU A 458 -38.28 -5.98 2.38
CA GLU A 458 -38.39 -4.97 1.34
C GLU A 458 -38.13 -5.54 -0.06
N HIS A 459 -37.12 -6.39 -0.21
CA HIS A 459 -36.62 -6.82 -1.52
C HIS A 459 -36.85 -8.29 -1.85
N GLY A 460 -37.37 -9.10 -0.90
CA GLY A 460 -37.48 -10.55 -1.06
C GLY A 460 -36.13 -11.27 -1.16
N ARG A 461 -35.02 -10.60 -0.86
CA ARG A 461 -33.65 -11.12 -0.88
C ARG A 461 -32.94 -10.76 0.42
N GLU A 462 -31.84 -11.44 0.74
CA GLU A 462 -31.13 -11.22 2.01
C GLU A 462 -29.61 -11.29 1.83
N THR A 463 -28.89 -10.71 2.79
CA THR A 463 -27.44 -10.91 2.93
C THR A 463 -27.16 -12.04 3.93
N SER A 464 -26.14 -12.85 3.65
CA SER A 464 -25.64 -13.90 4.54
C SER A 464 -24.33 -13.54 5.23
N ARG A 465 -23.68 -12.43 4.85
CA ARG A 465 -22.35 -12.03 5.31
C ARG A 465 -22.36 -10.61 5.83
N VAL A 466 -21.44 -10.35 6.75
CA VAL A 466 -21.18 -9.00 7.24
C VAL A 466 -20.30 -8.24 6.23
N LEU A 467 -20.28 -6.92 6.34
CA LEU A 467 -19.34 -6.10 5.58
C LEU A 467 -17.93 -6.25 6.16
N SER A 468 -16.90 -6.17 5.31
CA SER A 468 -15.52 -6.04 5.79
C SER A 468 -15.37 -4.76 6.61
N HIS A 469 -14.57 -4.75 7.68
CA HIS A 469 -14.31 -3.53 8.44
C HIS A 469 -13.19 -2.72 7.77
N THR A 470 -13.59 -2.02 6.73
CA THR A 470 -12.75 -1.18 5.86
C THR A 470 -13.49 0.12 5.63
N PRO A 471 -12.84 1.18 5.16
CA PRO A 471 -13.53 2.42 4.80
C PRO A 471 -14.71 2.12 3.87
N TYR A 472 -15.90 2.57 4.26
CA TYR A 472 -17.14 2.25 3.58
C TYR A 472 -17.45 3.33 2.54
N PRO A 473 -17.32 3.04 1.22
CA PRO A 473 -17.74 4.00 0.22
C PRO A 473 -19.26 4.05 0.18
N MET A 474 -19.79 5.27 0.23
CA MET A 474 -21.21 5.52 0.39
C MET A 474 -21.61 6.75 -0.40
N THR A 475 -22.91 6.83 -0.73
CA THR A 475 -23.49 8.06 -1.26
C THR A 475 -24.46 8.70 -0.27
N ARG A 476 -24.47 10.03 -0.24
CA ARG A 476 -25.36 10.81 0.63
C ARG A 476 -26.83 10.53 0.28
N SER A 477 -27.15 10.46 -1.01
CA SER A 477 -28.51 10.17 -1.47
C SER A 477 -29.00 8.77 -1.07
N LEU A 478 -28.13 7.75 -1.10
CA LEU A 478 -28.52 6.38 -0.71
C LEU A 478 -28.87 6.31 0.79
N LEU A 479 -28.07 6.94 1.64
CA LEU A 479 -28.37 7.01 3.08
C LEU A 479 -29.64 7.83 3.36
N ALA A 480 -29.85 8.95 2.66
CA ALA A 480 -31.05 9.75 2.80
C ALA A 480 -32.31 8.97 2.38
N GLU A 481 -32.26 8.24 1.27
CA GLU A 481 -33.36 7.37 0.85
C GLU A 481 -33.61 6.25 1.87
N CYS A 482 -32.56 5.62 2.40
CA CYS A 482 -32.73 4.61 3.44
C CYS A 482 -33.44 5.17 4.68
N ALA A 483 -33.13 6.42 5.06
CA ALA A 483 -33.81 7.12 6.15
C ALA A 483 -35.30 7.37 5.90
N GLU A 484 -35.74 7.41 4.63
CA GLU A 484 -37.15 7.52 4.24
C GLU A 484 -37.83 6.15 4.15
N VAL A 485 -37.21 5.19 3.46
CA VAL A 485 -37.75 3.84 3.22
C VAL A 485 -37.87 3.04 4.53
N PHE A 486 -36.89 3.16 5.42
CA PHE A 486 -36.82 2.45 6.70
C PHE A 486 -36.99 3.41 7.88
N ALA A 487 -37.80 4.46 7.71
CA ALA A 487 -37.93 5.56 8.66
C ALA A 487 -38.29 5.10 10.07
N ALA A 488 -39.19 4.13 10.22
CA ALA A 488 -39.62 3.67 11.54
C ALA A 488 -38.47 2.99 12.31
N GLU A 489 -37.73 2.11 11.63
CA GLU A 489 -36.66 1.31 12.22
C GLU A 489 -35.39 2.14 12.46
N LEU A 490 -35.03 3.02 11.53
CA LEU A 490 -33.90 3.92 11.71
C LEU A 490 -34.20 5.01 12.74
N ALA A 491 -35.45 5.52 12.85
CA ALA A 491 -35.81 6.43 13.92
C ALA A 491 -35.87 5.75 15.30
N ALA A 492 -36.17 4.45 15.36
CA ALA A 492 -36.05 3.68 16.61
C ALA A 492 -34.59 3.51 17.01
N THR A 493 -33.73 3.12 16.06
CA THR A 493 -32.28 2.99 16.25
C THR A 493 -31.63 4.32 16.67
N ALA A 494 -32.00 5.44 16.02
CA ALA A 494 -31.49 6.77 16.33
C ALA A 494 -31.78 7.22 17.78
N ARG A 495 -32.87 6.74 18.38
CA ARG A 495 -33.25 7.04 19.76
C ARG A 495 -32.56 6.15 20.80
N SER A 496 -31.84 5.13 20.35
CA SER A 496 -31.17 4.15 21.20
C SER A 496 -29.89 4.77 21.79
N PRO A 497 -29.84 5.09 23.10
CA PRO A 497 -28.71 5.82 23.68
C PRO A 497 -27.43 4.97 23.77
N PHE A 498 -27.56 3.64 23.83
CA PHE A 498 -26.45 2.69 23.79
C PHE A 498 -26.78 1.61 22.76
N ARG A 499 -25.76 0.87 22.28
CA ARG A 499 -26.00 -0.26 21.39
C ARG A 499 -27.02 -1.21 22.00
N SER A 500 -27.97 -1.63 21.19
CA SER A 500 -29.07 -2.48 21.61
C SER A 500 -29.33 -3.56 20.57
N ARG A 501 -29.78 -4.72 21.04
CA ARG A 501 -30.15 -5.87 20.20
C ARG A 501 -31.35 -5.60 19.30
N SER A 502 -32.10 -4.53 19.56
CA SER A 502 -33.18 -4.03 18.70
C SER A 502 -32.71 -3.07 17.61
N ASP A 503 -31.44 -2.66 17.62
CA ASP A 503 -30.91 -1.74 16.62
C ASP A 503 -30.91 -2.38 15.23
N VAL A 504 -30.79 -1.55 14.22
CA VAL A 504 -30.46 -1.92 12.85
C VAL A 504 -29.04 -1.43 12.55
N ALA A 505 -28.25 -2.18 11.79
CA ALA A 505 -26.94 -1.77 11.30
C ALA A 505 -27.14 -0.89 10.04
N PRO A 506 -27.10 0.45 10.13
CA PRO A 506 -27.57 1.34 9.05
C PRO A 506 -26.69 1.28 7.81
N ILE A 507 -25.37 1.13 7.97
CA ILE A 507 -24.46 0.97 6.83
C ILE A 507 -24.72 -0.35 6.10
N THR A 508 -24.87 -1.47 6.82
CA THR A 508 -25.26 -2.76 6.22
C THR A 508 -26.62 -2.67 5.51
N LEU A 509 -27.58 -1.96 6.10
CA LEU A 509 -28.90 -1.75 5.52
C LEU A 509 -28.80 -1.01 4.19
N ALA A 510 -28.05 0.10 4.17
CA ALA A 510 -27.82 0.91 2.98
C ALA A 510 -27.11 0.14 1.88
N VAL A 511 -26.09 -0.66 2.21
CA VAL A 511 -25.38 -1.51 1.26
C VAL A 511 -26.32 -2.55 0.65
N GLY A 512 -27.09 -3.25 1.48
CA GLY A 512 -28.04 -4.26 1.01
C GLY A 512 -29.13 -3.69 0.11
N HIS A 513 -29.73 -2.56 0.53
CA HIS A 513 -30.74 -1.85 -0.27
C HIS A 513 -30.14 -1.28 -1.56
N GLY A 514 -28.97 -0.65 -1.48
CA GLY A 514 -28.25 -0.09 -2.61
C GLY A 514 -27.88 -1.13 -3.65
N TYR A 515 -27.40 -2.30 -3.23
CA TYR A 515 -27.06 -3.41 -4.14
C TYR A 515 -28.29 -3.91 -4.90
N LEU A 516 -29.42 -4.07 -4.20
CA LEU A 516 -30.67 -4.57 -4.78
C LEU A 516 -31.38 -3.52 -5.66
N THR A 517 -31.03 -2.25 -5.51
CA THR A 517 -31.51 -1.13 -6.35
C THR A 517 -30.50 -0.71 -7.42
N GLY A 518 -29.39 -1.44 -7.59
CA GLY A 518 -28.38 -1.16 -8.63
C GLY A 518 -27.48 0.05 -8.37
N ARG A 519 -27.38 0.50 -7.12
CA ARG A 519 -26.59 1.67 -6.69
C ARG A 519 -25.34 1.32 -5.90
N ILE A 520 -25.12 0.05 -5.57
CA ILE A 520 -23.88 -0.47 -4.96
C ILE A 520 -23.42 -1.66 -5.79
N ALA A 521 -22.11 -1.80 -5.96
CA ALA A 521 -21.49 -2.99 -6.48
C ALA A 521 -20.48 -3.56 -5.46
N TRP A 522 -20.11 -4.83 -5.65
CA TRP A 522 -19.10 -5.47 -4.80
C TRP A 522 -17.69 -5.07 -5.26
N GLY A 523 -16.91 -4.56 -4.32
CA GLY A 523 -15.50 -4.22 -4.51
C GLY A 523 -14.57 -5.39 -4.25
N ARG A 524 -13.27 -5.11 -4.41
CA ARG A 524 -12.17 -6.00 -4.03
C ARG A 524 -11.03 -5.15 -3.45
N LEU A 525 -11.14 -4.84 -2.16
CA LEU A 525 -10.10 -4.15 -1.40
C LEU A 525 -9.37 -5.19 -0.55
N GLY A 526 -8.04 -5.28 -0.71
CA GLY A 526 -7.20 -6.12 0.14
C GLY A 526 -7.22 -5.59 1.56
N HIS A 527 -7.64 -6.40 2.52
CA HIS A 527 -7.77 -5.94 3.90
C HIS A 527 -7.36 -6.98 4.94
N ARG A 528 -6.96 -6.50 6.12
CA ARG A 528 -6.74 -7.31 7.33
C ARG A 528 -7.59 -6.79 8.48
N TYR A 529 -8.19 -7.70 9.24
CA TYR A 529 -8.91 -7.40 10.47
C TYR A 529 -8.18 -8.10 11.60
N LEU A 530 -7.66 -7.32 12.55
CA LEU A 530 -6.81 -7.81 13.64
C LEU A 530 -7.50 -7.49 14.96
N ASP A 531 -7.88 -8.53 15.70
CA ASP A 531 -8.38 -8.44 17.07
C ASP A 531 -7.17 -8.30 18.01
N VAL A 532 -6.84 -7.07 18.41
CA VAL A 532 -5.58 -6.78 19.14
C VAL A 532 -5.60 -7.25 20.60
N ASP A 533 -6.72 -7.78 21.06
CA ASP A 533 -6.88 -8.48 22.34
C ASP A 533 -6.52 -9.98 22.26
N ARG A 534 -5.99 -10.42 21.11
CA ARG A 534 -5.54 -11.79 20.84
C ARG A 534 -4.04 -11.82 20.52
N TYR A 535 -3.27 -12.62 21.28
CA TYR A 535 -1.81 -12.74 21.09
C TYR A 535 -1.43 -13.10 19.64
N ALA A 536 -2.15 -14.06 19.05
CA ALA A 536 -1.89 -14.52 17.68
C ALA A 536 -2.08 -13.42 16.62
N GLU A 537 -2.93 -12.43 16.87
CA GLU A 537 -3.13 -11.30 15.95
C GLU A 537 -2.11 -10.18 16.22
N LEU A 538 -1.72 -9.95 17.47
CA LEU A 538 -0.62 -9.03 17.83
C LEU A 538 0.71 -9.46 17.20
N GLU A 539 1.00 -10.76 17.16
CA GLU A 539 2.18 -11.34 16.52
C GLU A 539 2.25 -11.10 15.00
N ARG A 540 1.15 -10.66 14.37
CA ARG A 540 1.08 -10.34 12.94
C ARG A 540 1.39 -8.87 12.64
N LEU A 541 1.46 -8.00 13.65
CA LEU A 541 1.78 -6.58 13.46
C LEU A 541 3.18 -6.34 12.85
N PRO A 542 4.25 -7.05 13.26
CA PRO A 542 5.57 -6.89 12.64
C PRO A 542 5.57 -7.28 11.15
N GLU A 543 4.87 -8.35 10.79
CA GLU A 543 4.71 -8.77 9.38
C GLU A 543 4.00 -7.66 8.58
N LEU A 544 2.88 -7.14 9.11
CA LEU A 544 2.14 -6.06 8.46
C LEU A 544 2.99 -4.80 8.28
N LEU A 545 3.80 -4.42 9.29
CA LEU A 545 4.74 -3.29 9.24
C LEU A 545 5.86 -3.50 8.21
N GLN A 546 6.40 -4.71 8.11
CA GLN A 546 7.48 -5.05 7.19
C GLN A 546 7.01 -4.98 5.73
N TRP A 547 5.86 -5.60 5.42
CA TRP A 547 5.43 -5.76 4.03
C TRP A 547 4.54 -4.63 3.53
N ARG A 548 3.74 -4.00 4.41
CA ARG A 548 2.79 -2.92 4.05
C ARG A 548 1.96 -3.27 2.81
N ASP A 549 1.54 -4.52 2.72
CA ASP A 549 1.02 -5.16 1.51
C ASP A 549 -0.50 -5.10 1.38
N THR A 550 -1.18 -4.46 2.32
CA THR A 550 -2.64 -4.41 2.40
C THR A 550 -3.18 -3.01 2.10
N ASP A 551 -4.31 -2.91 1.39
CA ASP A 551 -4.93 -1.61 1.08
C ASP A 551 -5.48 -0.95 2.35
N SER A 552 -6.06 -1.76 3.25
CA SER A 552 -6.64 -1.29 4.51
C SER A 552 -6.49 -2.31 5.62
N PHE A 553 -6.39 -1.86 6.86
CA PHE A 553 -6.47 -2.75 8.01
C PHE A 553 -7.27 -2.12 9.15
N CYS A 554 -7.81 -2.98 10.00
CA CYS A 554 -8.54 -2.62 11.21
C CYS A 554 -7.82 -3.21 12.43
N LEU A 555 -7.69 -2.41 13.48
CA LEU A 555 -7.19 -2.83 14.80
C LEU A 555 -8.37 -2.82 15.78
N ASN A 556 -9.09 -3.93 15.88
CA ASN A 556 -10.26 -4.04 16.75
C ASN A 556 -9.84 -4.35 18.19
N ASP A 557 -10.30 -3.54 19.14
CA ASP A 557 -10.05 -3.74 20.57
C ASP A 557 -11.14 -4.61 21.21
N GLY A 558 -10.76 -5.38 22.24
CA GLY A 558 -11.60 -6.35 22.93
C GLY A 558 -10.98 -6.84 24.24
N ASP A 559 -11.50 -7.95 24.76
CA ASP A 559 -10.99 -8.61 25.97
C ASP A 559 -11.19 -10.14 25.89
N LEU A 560 -10.75 -10.74 24.78
CA LEU A 560 -10.94 -12.17 24.47
C LEU A 560 -9.87 -13.06 25.12
N ASP A 561 -8.59 -12.86 24.79
CA ASP A 561 -7.49 -13.76 25.22
C ASP A 561 -6.77 -13.27 26.50
N GLY A 562 -7.28 -12.22 27.15
CA GLY A 562 -6.72 -11.71 28.41
C GLY A 562 -5.31 -11.13 28.28
N VAL A 563 -4.94 -10.60 27.11
CA VAL A 563 -3.70 -9.85 26.91
C VAL A 563 -3.64 -8.71 27.92
N PRO A 564 -2.57 -8.55 28.71
CA PRO A 564 -2.46 -7.44 29.65
C PRO A 564 -2.64 -6.08 28.93
N PRO A 565 -3.54 -5.20 29.40
CA PRO A 565 -3.81 -3.92 28.72
C PRO A 565 -2.56 -3.10 28.42
N ALA A 566 -1.61 -3.05 29.36
CA ALA A 566 -0.36 -2.30 29.16
C ALA A 566 0.52 -2.88 28.04
N GLU A 567 0.47 -4.19 27.81
CA GLU A 567 1.21 -4.86 26.73
C GLU A 567 0.56 -4.57 25.38
N GLN A 568 -0.76 -4.76 25.31
CA GLN A 568 -1.58 -4.45 24.15
C GLN A 568 -1.38 -2.98 23.72
N ASP A 569 -1.53 -2.05 24.66
CA ASP A 569 -1.38 -0.61 24.43
C ASP A 569 0.00 -0.28 23.88
N ARG A 570 1.06 -0.88 24.45
CA ARG A 570 2.43 -0.67 23.99
C ARG A 570 2.63 -1.16 22.55
N GLN A 571 2.23 -2.39 22.24
CA GLN A 571 2.45 -2.97 20.92
C GLN A 571 1.69 -2.21 19.82
N VAL A 572 0.41 -1.91 20.06
CA VAL A 572 -0.41 -1.14 19.11
C VAL A 572 0.14 0.26 18.91
N THR A 573 0.54 0.95 20.00
CA THR A 573 1.11 2.30 19.91
C THR A 573 2.41 2.32 19.11
N VAL A 574 3.34 1.39 19.39
CA VAL A 574 4.61 1.28 18.66
C VAL A 574 4.35 0.95 17.19
N PHE A 575 3.46 0.00 16.91
CA PHE A 575 3.08 -0.34 15.54
C PHE A 575 2.54 0.88 14.79
N LEU A 576 1.60 1.63 15.34
CA LEU A 576 1.03 2.81 14.68
C LEU A 576 2.06 3.93 14.47
N GLN A 577 2.95 4.14 15.44
CA GLN A 577 4.08 5.08 15.33
C GLN A 577 5.03 4.70 14.19
N ASP A 578 5.34 3.42 14.05
CA ASP A 578 6.26 2.91 13.04
C ASP A 578 5.59 2.79 11.67
N TYR A 579 4.29 2.51 11.63
CA TYR A 579 3.53 2.41 10.39
C TYR A 579 3.27 3.80 9.79
N PHE A 580 2.97 4.80 10.62
CA PHE A 580 2.67 6.16 10.20
C PHE A 580 3.58 7.19 10.88
N PRO A 581 4.91 7.13 10.65
CA PRO A 581 5.90 7.94 11.37
C PRO A 581 5.87 9.42 10.99
N VAL A 582 5.40 9.74 9.78
CA VAL A 582 5.35 11.11 9.25
C VAL A 582 4.06 11.79 9.72
N SER A 583 4.19 13.02 10.21
CA SER A 583 3.03 13.78 10.70
C SER A 583 2.18 14.32 9.55
N GLY A 584 0.85 14.25 9.71
CA GLY A 584 -0.09 14.72 8.70
C GLY A 584 -0.29 16.24 8.73
N PRO A 585 -0.87 16.83 7.66
CA PRO A 585 -1.11 18.28 7.56
C PRO A 585 -2.16 18.79 8.57
N LEU A 586 -2.96 17.88 9.16
CA LEU A 586 -4.02 18.21 10.11
C LEU A 586 -3.53 18.23 11.57
N GLU A 587 -2.22 18.12 11.83
CA GLU A 587 -1.65 18.13 13.18
C GLU A 587 -1.01 19.50 13.51
N ARG A 588 -1.37 20.11 14.65
CA ARG A 588 -0.77 21.37 15.13
C ARG A 588 0.65 21.20 15.66
N THR A 589 0.97 20.02 16.18
CA THR A 589 2.26 19.71 16.78
C THR A 589 2.60 18.26 16.45
N PRO A 590 3.66 17.99 15.66
CA PRO A 590 4.11 16.63 15.44
C PRO A 590 4.56 16.03 16.79
N PRO A 591 4.16 14.79 17.12
CA PRO A 591 4.60 14.14 18.34
C PRO A 591 6.13 14.00 18.33
N VAL A 592 6.75 14.24 19.49
CA VAL A 592 8.17 13.92 19.67
C VAL A 592 8.29 12.39 19.61
N PRO A 593 9.14 11.81 18.74
CA PRO A 593 9.33 10.37 18.69
C PRO A 593 9.66 9.84 20.09
N ALA A 594 8.85 8.92 20.61
CA ALA A 594 9.13 8.29 21.90
C ALA A 594 10.44 7.49 21.81
N ALA A 595 11.16 7.39 22.93
CA ALA A 595 12.38 6.58 23.00
C ALA A 595 12.05 5.11 22.65
N ARG A 596 12.72 4.59 21.60
CA ARG A 596 12.45 3.29 20.99
C ARG A 596 12.73 2.14 21.96
N ALA A 597 11.75 1.26 22.13
CA ALA A 597 11.99 -0.16 22.34
C ALA A 597 11.42 -0.89 21.10
N PRO A 598 12.19 -1.76 20.42
CA PRO A 598 11.68 -2.49 19.27
C PRO A 598 10.46 -3.33 19.67
N LEU A 599 9.53 -3.54 18.73
CA LEU A 599 8.48 -4.56 18.87
C LEU A 599 9.16 -5.87 19.28
N ALA A 600 8.82 -6.37 20.47
CA ALA A 600 9.39 -7.61 20.96
C ALA A 600 8.96 -8.73 20.00
N VAL A 601 9.94 -9.41 19.40
CA VAL A 601 9.69 -10.76 18.88
C VAL A 601 9.43 -11.59 20.12
N VAL A 602 8.16 -11.94 20.37
CA VAL A 602 7.84 -12.94 21.38
C VAL A 602 8.41 -14.23 20.85
N GLU A 603 9.52 -14.69 21.42
CA GLU A 603 9.99 -16.05 21.14
C GLU A 603 8.85 -16.99 21.53
N PRO A 604 8.45 -17.93 20.66
CA PRO A 604 7.47 -18.93 21.05
C PRO A 604 8.02 -19.60 22.30
N ALA A 605 7.27 -19.55 23.40
CA ALA A 605 7.63 -20.26 24.61
C ALA A 605 7.99 -21.68 24.20
N SER A 606 9.25 -22.08 24.43
CA SER A 606 9.64 -23.45 24.21
C SER A 606 8.70 -24.31 25.05
N GLU A 607 8.04 -25.29 24.42
CA GLU A 607 7.16 -26.26 25.08
C GLU A 607 7.89 -27.15 26.12
N GLN A 608 9.07 -26.74 26.60
CA GLN A 608 9.93 -27.52 27.48
C GLN A 608 10.06 -26.98 28.91
N GLU A 609 9.57 -25.78 29.25
CA GLU A 609 9.60 -25.30 30.65
C GLU A 609 8.24 -25.36 31.37
N ALA A 610 7.12 -25.54 30.64
CA ALA A 610 5.80 -25.73 31.26
C ALA A 610 5.58 -27.16 31.83
N SER A 611 6.43 -28.14 31.48
CA SER A 611 6.27 -29.53 31.93
C SER A 611 6.96 -29.87 33.25
N GLU A 612 7.91 -29.05 33.72
CA GLU A 612 8.63 -29.34 34.99
C GLU A 612 7.99 -28.68 36.21
N GLU A 613 7.27 -27.57 36.06
CA GLU A 613 6.62 -26.90 37.20
C GLU A 613 5.25 -27.50 37.57
N GLN A 614 4.52 -28.12 36.61
CA GLN A 614 3.28 -28.85 36.91
C GLN A 614 3.51 -30.25 37.51
N ALA A 615 4.65 -30.88 37.24
CA ALA A 615 4.97 -32.21 37.79
C ALA A 615 5.37 -32.18 39.27
N SER A 616 5.79 -31.02 39.80
CA SER A 616 6.17 -30.88 41.23
C SER A 616 5.00 -30.50 42.14
N ALA A 617 3.85 -30.08 41.61
CA ALA A 617 2.71 -29.65 42.42
C ALA A 617 1.68 -30.77 42.69
N GLU A 618 1.64 -31.82 41.87
CA GLU A 618 0.68 -32.95 42.04
C GLU A 618 1.17 -34.07 42.97
N GLN A 619 2.43 -34.06 43.43
CA GLN A 619 2.96 -35.10 44.34
C GLN A 619 2.85 -34.78 45.84
N ALA A 620 2.17 -33.71 46.24
CA ALA A 620 2.16 -33.27 47.63
C ALA A 620 0.77 -33.08 48.27
N VAL A 621 -0.29 -33.79 47.85
CA VAL A 621 -1.44 -34.07 48.74
C VAL A 621 -2.13 -35.39 48.34
N ALA A 622 -1.74 -36.52 48.93
CA ALA A 622 -2.63 -37.68 49.12
C ALA A 622 -1.99 -38.75 50.03
N GLU A 623 -2.31 -38.72 51.33
CA GLU A 623 -2.46 -39.95 52.12
C GLU A 623 -3.78 -39.86 52.90
N PRO A 624 -4.65 -40.89 52.87
CA PRO A 624 -5.93 -40.91 53.57
C PRO A 624 -5.81 -41.57 54.94
N ALA A 625 -6.61 -41.12 55.90
CA ALA A 625 -6.93 -41.90 57.10
C ALA A 625 -8.45 -41.90 57.30
N ASP A 626 -8.98 -43.12 57.33
CA ASP A 626 -10.32 -43.52 57.77
C ASP A 626 -10.77 -42.82 59.06
N SER A 627 -12.05 -42.44 59.17
CA SER A 627 -13.09 -43.33 59.70
C SER A 627 -14.37 -42.58 60.12
N GLU A 628 -15.50 -43.20 59.73
CA GLU A 628 -16.71 -43.43 60.51
C GLU A 628 -17.63 -42.29 61.04
N HIS A 629 -18.91 -42.50 60.66
CA HIS A 629 -20.15 -42.27 61.44
C HIS A 629 -20.60 -40.81 61.64
N GLN A 630 -21.89 -40.43 61.55
CA GLN A 630 -23.16 -41.14 61.53
C GLN A 630 -24.25 -40.11 61.12
N THR A 631 -25.26 -40.54 60.34
CA THR A 631 -26.72 -40.18 60.41
C THR A 631 -27.12 -38.84 61.04
N VAL A 632 -27.97 -38.00 60.45
CA VAL A 632 -29.24 -38.20 59.69
C VAL A 632 -29.39 -37.06 58.67
#